data_AF-A0A351IZX0-F1
#
_entry.id   AF-A0A351IZX0-F1
#
_cell.length_a   1.000
_cell.length_b   1.000
_cell.length_c   1.000
_cell.angle_alpha   90.00
_cell.angle_beta   90.00
_cell.angle_gamma   90.00
#
_symmetry.space_group_name_H-M   'P 1'
#
loop_
_entity.id
_entity.type
_entity.pdbx_description
1 polymer ?
#
loop_
_entity_poly.entity_id
_entity_poly.type
_entity_poly.pdbx_seq_one_letter_code
_entity_poly.pdbx_strand_id
1 'polypeptide(L)'
;ASPGVTNVLGRLASLADAIKHTKHQNLDVLCAGDKVVNPAEMVSSEVMTQMLDQLSKVYDYIFIDTPPLNVVSDAIPLVKQSDGIVIVVRHMVSTITELDKAIHSLQFVEANILGVILNDAKTDAEGNKYGRYGKYGKYGKYSKYNSYRNT
;
A
#
# COMPACT_ATOMS: atom_id res chain seq x y z
N ALA A 1 7.08 -22.24 -16.19
CA ALA A 1 6.40 -20.98 -15.84
C ALA A 1 6.81 -19.92 -16.86
N SER A 2 6.03 -18.86 -17.05
CA SER A 2 6.54 -17.69 -17.78
C SER A 2 7.64 -17.03 -16.94
N PRO A 3 8.72 -16.51 -17.54
CA PRO A 3 9.70 -15.70 -16.82
C PRO A 3 9.05 -14.52 -16.10
N GLY A 4 9.62 -14.12 -14.96
CA GLY A 4 9.19 -12.97 -14.16
C GLY A 4 10.35 -12.26 -13.47
N VAL A 5 10.05 -11.47 -12.43
CA VAL A 5 11.03 -10.67 -11.67
C VAL A 5 12.25 -11.50 -11.27
N THR A 6 12.06 -12.65 -10.62
CA THR A 6 13.21 -13.46 -10.16
C THR A 6 14.07 -13.99 -11.31
N ASN A 7 13.50 -14.28 -12.48
CA ASN A 7 14.25 -14.70 -13.65
C ASN A 7 15.09 -13.55 -14.24
N VAL A 8 14.54 -12.33 -14.26
CA VAL A 8 15.27 -11.14 -14.72
C VAL A 8 16.41 -10.81 -13.77
N LEU A 9 16.12 -10.79 -12.46
CA LEU A 9 17.13 -10.52 -11.42
C LEU A 9 18.24 -11.59 -11.40
N GLY A 10 17.89 -12.85 -11.69
CA GLY A 10 18.83 -13.95 -11.86
C GLY A 10 19.57 -13.98 -13.21
N ARG A 11 19.31 -13.02 -14.11
CA ARG A 11 19.84 -12.96 -15.48
C ARG A 11 19.54 -14.20 -16.33
N LEU A 12 18.43 -14.87 -16.03
CA LEU A 12 17.93 -16.04 -16.75
C LEU A 12 16.96 -15.66 -17.89
N ALA A 13 16.49 -14.42 -17.90
CA ALA A 13 15.62 -13.88 -18.96
C ALA A 13 15.88 -12.38 -19.13
N SER A 14 15.59 -11.85 -20.32
CA SER A 14 15.57 -10.41 -20.53
C SER A 14 14.31 -9.79 -19.90
N LEU A 15 14.37 -8.50 -19.55
CA LEU A 15 13.21 -7.78 -19.05
C LEU A 15 12.05 -7.76 -20.07
N ALA A 16 12.37 -7.56 -21.35
CA ALA A 16 11.38 -7.53 -22.43
C ALA A 16 10.63 -8.87 -22.58
N ASP A 17 11.30 -10.00 -22.41
CA ASP A 17 10.66 -11.32 -22.50
C ASP A 17 9.77 -11.65 -21.29
N ALA A 18 10.10 -11.07 -20.13
CA ALA A 18 9.39 -11.29 -18.88
C ALA A 18 8.12 -10.43 -18.75
N ILE A 19 8.10 -9.24 -19.37
CA ILE A 19 6.91 -8.37 -19.43
C ILE A 19 5.83 -9.03 -20.29
N LYS A 20 4.59 -9.02 -19.78
CA LYS A 20 3.41 -9.54 -20.48
C LYS A 20 2.41 -8.43 -20.74
N HIS A 21 2.14 -8.21 -22.02
CA HIS A 21 1.04 -7.35 -22.45
C HIS A 21 -0.30 -7.99 -22.11
N THR A 22 -1.16 -7.24 -21.42
CA THR A 22 -2.50 -7.72 -21.10
C THR A 22 -3.47 -7.43 -22.24
N LYS A 23 -4.70 -7.94 -22.14
CA LYS A 23 -5.79 -7.56 -23.04
C LYS A 23 -6.27 -6.11 -22.83
N HIS A 24 -5.85 -5.47 -21.74
CA HIS A 24 -6.22 -4.10 -21.40
C HIS A 24 -5.16 -3.16 -21.95
N GLN A 25 -5.61 -2.11 -22.63
CA GLN A 25 -4.72 -1.09 -23.17
C GLN A 25 -3.97 -0.39 -22.03
N ASN A 26 -2.68 -0.07 -22.26
CA ASN A 26 -1.80 0.62 -21.31
C ASN A 26 -1.59 -0.13 -19.98
N LEU A 27 -1.79 -1.45 -19.97
CA LEU A 27 -1.54 -2.27 -18.81
C LEU A 27 -0.71 -3.50 -19.20
N ASP A 28 0.48 -3.55 -18.62
CA ASP A 28 1.39 -4.69 -18.70
C ASP A 28 1.60 -5.28 -17.31
N VAL A 29 2.00 -6.55 -17.27
CA VAL A 29 2.26 -7.27 -16.02
C VAL A 29 3.62 -7.94 -16.09
N LEU A 30 4.43 -7.74 -15.05
CA LEU A 30 5.63 -8.52 -14.78
C LEU A 30 5.35 -9.42 -13.57
N CYS A 31 5.21 -10.73 -13.80
CA CYS A 31 4.93 -11.70 -12.75
C CYS A 31 6.14 -11.89 -11.82
N ALA A 32 5.94 -12.48 -10.64
CA ALA A 32 7.03 -12.72 -9.68
C ALA A 32 8.16 -13.63 -10.23
N GLY A 33 7.83 -14.61 -11.08
CA GLY A 33 8.79 -15.59 -11.60
C GLY A 33 8.89 -16.84 -10.73
N ASP A 34 10.01 -17.55 -10.85
CA ASP A 34 10.27 -18.77 -10.09
C ASP A 34 10.51 -18.51 -8.59
N LYS A 35 10.16 -19.48 -7.75
CA LYS A 35 10.40 -19.42 -6.31
C LYS A 35 11.91 -19.51 -6.04
N VAL A 36 12.42 -18.57 -5.26
CA VAL A 36 13.84 -18.48 -4.88
C VAL A 36 14.02 -18.65 -3.37
N VAL A 37 15.24 -18.99 -2.95
CA VAL A 37 15.58 -19.21 -1.53
C VAL A 37 15.68 -17.88 -0.77
N ASN A 38 16.26 -16.84 -1.38
CA ASN A 38 16.54 -15.55 -0.74
C ASN A 38 15.87 -14.37 -1.49
N PRO A 39 14.53 -14.20 -1.45
CA PRO A 39 13.85 -13.14 -2.18
C PRO A 39 14.26 -11.72 -1.73
N ALA A 40 14.44 -11.50 -0.43
CA ALA A 40 14.86 -10.21 0.12
C ALA A 40 16.18 -9.70 -0.48
N GLU A 41 17.16 -10.59 -0.61
CA GLU A 41 18.49 -10.26 -1.16
C GLU A 41 18.38 -9.83 -2.63
N MET A 42 17.61 -10.57 -3.42
CA MET A 42 17.38 -10.25 -4.83
C MET A 42 16.68 -8.90 -4.99
N VAL A 43 15.65 -8.65 -4.18
CA VAL A 43 14.90 -7.38 -4.17
C VAL A 43 15.78 -6.20 -3.74
N SER A 44 16.74 -6.43 -2.85
CA SER A 44 17.72 -5.41 -2.42
C SER A 44 18.91 -5.23 -3.35
N SER A 45 18.99 -6.01 -4.43
CA SER A 45 20.16 -6.03 -5.31
C SER A 45 20.20 -4.82 -6.25
N GLU A 46 21.40 -4.46 -6.68
CA GLU A 46 21.62 -3.45 -7.73
C GLU A 46 20.89 -3.78 -9.05
N VAL A 47 20.68 -5.06 -9.34
CA VAL A 47 19.95 -5.50 -10.53
C VAL A 47 18.47 -5.10 -10.45
N MET A 48 17.88 -5.10 -9.24
CA MET A 48 16.51 -4.63 -9.03
C MET A 48 16.42 -3.12 -9.29
N THR A 49 17.35 -2.33 -8.76
CA THR A 49 17.43 -0.89 -9.00
C THR A 49 17.51 -0.60 -10.51
N GLN A 50 18.41 -1.28 -11.21
CA GLN A 50 18.57 -1.12 -12.66
C GLN A 50 17.33 -1.52 -13.45
N MET A 51 16.62 -2.57 -13.00
CA MET A 51 15.36 -2.98 -13.61
C MET A 51 14.28 -1.90 -13.45
N LEU A 52 14.11 -1.34 -12.24
CA LEU A 52 13.16 -0.25 -11.99
C LEU A 52 13.52 1.02 -12.78
N ASP A 53 14.81 1.36 -12.89
CA ASP A 53 15.30 2.49 -13.70
C ASP A 53 15.07 2.30 -15.21
N GLN A 54 15.04 1.06 -15.69
CA GLN A 54 14.68 0.76 -17.08
C GLN A 54 13.17 0.87 -17.28
N LEU A 55 12.37 0.33 -16.34
CA LEU A 55 10.92 0.41 -16.39
C LEU A 55 10.42 1.86 -16.32
N SER A 56 11.04 2.70 -15.49
CA SER A 56 10.63 4.11 -15.30
C SER A 56 10.81 4.98 -16.55
N LYS A 57 11.64 4.54 -17.51
CA LYS A 57 11.84 5.23 -18.79
C LYS A 57 10.74 4.93 -19.81
N VAL A 58 9.98 3.86 -19.60
CA VAL A 58 8.99 3.36 -20.58
C VAL A 58 7.57 3.27 -20.02
N TYR A 59 7.40 3.35 -18.70
CA TYR A 59 6.08 3.41 -18.04
C TYR A 59 5.94 4.70 -17.25
N ASP A 60 4.78 5.35 -17.38
CA ASP A 60 4.43 6.54 -16.59
C ASP A 60 4.17 6.19 -15.11
N TYR A 61 3.65 4.99 -14.86
CA TYR A 61 3.34 4.49 -13.51
C TYR A 61 3.75 3.04 -13.36
N ILE A 62 4.39 2.72 -12.23
CA ILE A 62 4.79 1.36 -11.86
C ILE A 62 4.14 1.04 -10.51
N PHE A 63 3.27 0.03 -10.50
CA PHE A 63 2.69 -0.49 -9.27
C PHE A 63 3.43 -1.76 -8.86
N ILE A 64 3.95 -1.76 -7.64
CA ILE A 64 4.69 -2.90 -7.08
C ILE A 64 3.81 -3.52 -5.99
N ASP A 65 3.36 -4.75 -6.23
CA ASP A 65 2.67 -5.54 -5.21
C ASP A 65 3.70 -6.19 -4.28
N THR A 66 3.49 -6.06 -2.97
CA THR A 66 4.44 -6.51 -1.95
C THR A 66 3.75 -7.41 -0.94
N PRO A 67 4.45 -8.40 -0.36
CA PRO A 67 3.95 -9.13 0.80
C PRO A 67 3.55 -8.19 1.96
N PRO A 68 2.67 -8.61 2.88
CA PRO A 68 2.29 -7.78 4.02
C PRO A 68 3.51 -7.36 4.85
N LEU A 69 3.66 -6.05 5.07
CA LEU A 69 4.83 -5.47 5.75
C LEU A 69 5.10 -6.06 7.13
N ASN A 70 4.05 -6.41 7.87
CA ASN A 70 4.14 -6.98 9.22
C ASN A 70 4.61 -8.44 9.25
N VAL A 71 4.58 -9.13 8.11
CA VAL A 71 4.93 -10.56 8.01
C VAL A 71 6.31 -10.75 7.42
N VAL A 72 6.71 -9.87 6.50
CA VAL A 72 7.92 -10.02 5.71
C VAL A 72 8.59 -8.65 5.49
N SER A 73 9.81 -8.49 6.00
CA SER A 73 10.61 -7.26 5.84
C SER A 73 11.11 -7.00 4.41
N ASP A 74 10.94 -7.97 3.51
CA ASP A 74 11.46 -7.98 2.14
C ASP A 74 10.94 -6.82 1.27
N ALA A 75 9.90 -6.12 1.72
CA ALA A 75 9.35 -4.94 1.06
C ALA A 75 10.14 -3.65 1.35
N ILE A 76 10.92 -3.57 2.44
CA ILE A 76 11.62 -2.33 2.84
C ILE A 76 12.58 -1.81 1.76
N PRO A 77 13.39 -2.64 1.06
CA PRO A 77 14.23 -2.14 -0.02
C PRO A 77 13.44 -1.53 -1.18
N LEU A 78 12.22 -2.01 -1.44
CA LEU A 78 11.32 -1.45 -2.47
C LEU A 78 10.72 -0.13 -2.04
N VAL A 79 10.45 0.04 -0.73
CA VAL A 79 9.94 1.29 -0.17
C VAL A 79 10.87 2.46 -0.48
N LYS A 80 12.19 2.25 -0.34
CA LYS A 80 13.19 3.29 -0.65
C LYS A 80 13.35 3.59 -2.15
N GLN A 81 12.90 2.67 -3.00
CA GLN A 81 12.95 2.79 -4.47
C GLN A 81 11.62 3.27 -5.05
N SER A 82 10.63 3.58 -4.20
CA SER A 82 9.28 4.00 -4.61
C SER A 82 9.05 5.45 -4.24
N ASP A 83 8.34 6.19 -5.11
CA ASP A 83 7.96 7.58 -4.85
C ASP A 83 6.96 7.72 -3.69
N GLY A 84 6.19 6.67 -3.42
CA GLY A 84 5.28 6.61 -2.29
C GLY A 84 4.62 5.26 -2.09
N ILE A 85 4.06 5.09 -0.90
CA ILE A 85 3.44 3.84 -0.45
C ILE A 85 1.97 4.07 -0.11
N VAL A 86 1.13 3.14 -0.56
CA VAL A 86 -0.29 3.07 -0.17
C VAL A 86 -0.48 1.84 0.70
N ILE A 87 -1.05 2.02 1.89
CA ILE A 87 -1.30 0.92 2.83
C ILE A 87 -2.71 0.39 2.60
N VAL A 88 -2.86 -0.90 2.34
CA VAL A 88 -4.17 -1.54 2.21
C VAL A 88 -4.55 -2.22 3.52
N VAL A 89 -5.69 -1.82 4.09
CA VAL A 89 -6.23 -2.31 5.37
C VAL A 89 -7.55 -3.01 5.09
N ARG A 90 -7.71 -4.25 5.54
CA ARG A 90 -8.95 -5.00 5.33
C ARG A 90 -9.94 -4.76 6.47
N HIS A 91 -11.14 -4.30 6.14
CA HIS A 91 -12.19 -4.01 7.10
C HIS A 91 -12.53 -5.22 7.96
N MET A 92 -12.63 -5.02 9.29
CA MET A 92 -12.94 -6.05 10.30
C MET A 92 -11.96 -7.24 10.35
N VAL A 93 -10.82 -7.16 9.67
CA VAL A 93 -9.78 -8.20 9.67
C VAL A 93 -8.46 -7.63 10.20
N SER A 94 -8.00 -6.53 9.61
CA SER A 94 -6.79 -5.84 10.06
C SER A 94 -7.08 -5.08 11.35
N THR A 95 -6.21 -5.25 12.36
CA THR A 95 -6.34 -4.55 13.64
C THR A 95 -5.64 -3.19 13.61
N ILE A 96 -6.09 -2.26 14.47
CA ILE A 96 -5.42 -0.95 14.63
C ILE A 96 -3.96 -1.15 15.04
N THR A 97 -3.68 -2.08 15.95
CA THR A 97 -2.32 -2.39 16.40
C THR A 97 -1.40 -2.87 15.27
N GLU A 98 -1.91 -3.63 14.31
CA GLU A 98 -1.14 -4.05 13.12
C GLU A 98 -0.88 -2.87 12.17
N LEU A 99 -1.87 -1.99 12.00
CA LEU A 99 -1.71 -0.78 11.20
C LEU A 99 -0.67 0.17 11.83
N ASP A 100 -0.74 0.40 13.14
CA ASP A 100 0.21 1.25 13.87
C ASP A 100 1.64 0.73 13.73
N LYS A 101 1.84 -0.59 13.86
CA LYS A 101 3.15 -1.21 13.65
C LYS A 101 3.66 -0.98 12.23
N ALA A 102 2.81 -1.18 11.21
CA ALA A 102 3.20 -0.98 9.82
C ALA A 102 3.58 0.49 9.56
N ILE A 103 2.79 1.44 10.06
CA ILE A 103 3.07 2.88 9.94
C ILE A 103 4.40 3.22 10.63
N HIS A 104 4.64 2.73 11.85
CA HIS A 104 5.89 2.97 12.56
C HIS A 104 7.10 2.40 11.80
N SER A 105 6.99 1.20 11.21
CA SER A 105 8.06 0.63 10.39
C SER A 105 8.35 1.46 9.14
N LEU A 106 7.31 1.96 8.46
CA LEU A 106 7.45 2.83 7.30
C LEU A 106 8.04 4.20 7.67
N GLN A 107 7.61 4.79 8.78
CA GLN A 107 8.16 6.04 9.30
C GLN A 107 9.64 5.89 9.70
N PHE A 108 10.02 4.76 10.30
CA PHE A 108 11.40 4.48 10.68
C PHE A 108 12.35 4.47 9.46
N VAL A 109 11.86 4.05 8.30
CA VAL A 109 12.63 4.07 7.03
C VAL A 109 12.35 5.32 6.19
N GLU A 110 11.71 6.33 6.77
CA GLU A 110 11.37 7.61 6.15
C GLU A 110 10.55 7.48 4.85
N ALA A 111 9.67 6.47 4.80
CA ALA A 111 8.81 6.23 3.65
C ALA A 111 7.78 7.36 3.44
N ASN A 112 7.56 7.74 2.18
CA ASN A 112 6.48 8.65 1.82
C ASN A 112 5.13 7.90 1.77
N ILE A 113 4.38 7.92 2.87
CA ILE A 113 3.05 7.30 2.93
C ILE A 113 2.03 8.22 2.25
N LEU A 114 1.50 7.80 1.10
CA LEU A 114 0.52 8.55 0.32
C LEU A 114 -0.88 8.49 0.95
N GLY A 115 -1.19 7.38 1.64
CA GLY A 115 -2.46 7.19 2.31
C GLY A 115 -2.80 5.74 2.61
N VAL A 116 -4.05 5.52 3.04
CA VAL A 116 -4.58 4.22 3.43
C VAL A 116 -5.84 3.91 2.62
N ILE A 117 -5.93 2.70 2.08
CA ILE A 117 -7.13 2.15 1.44
C ILE A 117 -7.79 1.18 2.41
N LEU A 118 -9.04 1.49 2.82
CA LEU A 118 -9.89 0.53 3.51
C LEU A 118 -10.57 -0.37 2.47
N ASN A 119 -10.13 -1.62 2.39
CA ASN A 119 -10.63 -2.63 1.47
C ASN A 119 -11.65 -3.57 2.16
N ASP A 120 -12.52 -4.20 1.38
CA ASP A 120 -13.56 -5.13 1.87
C ASP A 120 -14.54 -4.51 2.88
N ALA A 121 -14.66 -3.18 2.86
CA ALA A 121 -15.70 -2.48 3.58
C ALA A 121 -17.05 -2.86 2.98
N LYS A 122 -17.88 -3.54 3.76
CA LYS A 122 -19.28 -3.73 3.42
C LYS A 122 -19.92 -2.35 3.42
N THR A 123 -20.25 -1.87 2.24
CA THR A 123 -21.20 -0.78 2.12
C THR A 123 -22.56 -1.41 2.36
N ASP A 124 -23.06 -1.29 3.59
CA ASP A 124 -24.48 -1.50 3.80
C ASP A 124 -25.18 -0.61 2.77
N ALA A 125 -26.12 -1.14 1.99
CA ALA A 125 -26.81 -0.43 0.91
C ALA A 125 -27.60 0.82 1.39
N GLU A 126 -27.49 1.17 2.68
CA GLU A 126 -27.98 2.40 3.31
C GLU A 126 -26.90 3.49 3.51
N GLY A 127 -25.63 3.22 3.18
CA GLY A 127 -24.46 4.08 3.45
C GLY A 127 -24.42 5.41 2.69
N ASN A 128 -25.32 5.65 1.73
CA ASN A 128 -25.49 6.95 1.05
C ASN A 128 -26.10 8.05 1.95
N LYS A 129 -26.29 7.80 3.26
CA LYS A 129 -26.85 8.79 4.21
C LYS A 129 -25.80 9.54 5.03
N TYR A 130 -24.53 9.12 5.03
CA TYR A 130 -23.48 9.78 5.85
C TYR A 130 -22.79 10.98 5.20
N GLY A 131 -23.16 11.33 3.96
CA GLY A 131 -22.67 12.55 3.28
C GLY A 131 -23.40 13.86 3.66
N ARG A 132 -24.26 13.86 4.69
CA ARG A 132 -25.18 14.99 4.95
C ARG A 132 -25.15 15.60 6.36
N TYR A 133 -24.10 15.38 7.16
CA TYR A 133 -23.91 16.08 8.45
C TYR A 133 -23.05 17.36 8.32
N GLY A 134 -23.26 18.12 7.24
CA GLY A 134 -22.64 19.43 7.01
C GLY A 134 -23.56 20.63 7.29
N LYS A 135 -24.67 20.45 8.01
CA LYS A 135 -25.59 21.55 8.38
C LYS A 135 -26.33 21.20 9.66
N TYR A 136 -25.84 21.64 10.82
CA TYR A 136 -26.65 22.21 11.91
C TYR A 136 -25.71 22.90 12.91
N GLY A 137 -25.34 24.13 12.58
CA GLY A 137 -25.10 25.12 13.62
C GLY A 137 -26.40 25.40 14.37
N LYS A 138 -26.26 25.84 15.63
CA LYS A 138 -27.29 26.06 16.66
C LYS A 138 -27.68 24.81 17.45
N TYR A 139 -27.06 24.63 18.61
CA TYR A 139 -27.76 24.73 19.91
C TYR A 139 -26.72 24.98 21.02
N GLY A 140 -26.27 26.22 21.13
CA GLY A 140 -25.85 26.73 22.43
C GLY A 140 -27.09 26.94 23.28
N LYS A 141 -27.22 26.22 24.39
CA LYS A 141 -27.95 26.58 25.63
C LYS A 141 -28.12 25.34 26.51
N TYR A 142 -27.13 25.05 27.35
CA TYR A 142 -27.34 24.49 28.69
C TYR A 142 -26.29 25.10 29.62
N SER A 143 -26.48 26.39 29.92
CA SER A 143 -25.95 27.02 31.12
C SER A 143 -27.15 27.47 31.93
N LYS A 144 -27.46 26.69 32.97
CA LYS A 144 -28.22 27.03 34.19
C LYS A 144 -28.75 25.73 34.80
N TYR A 145 -28.11 25.29 35.88
CA TYR A 145 -28.71 25.01 37.19
C TYR A 145 -27.65 24.36 38.07
N ASN A 146 -26.94 25.18 38.86
CA ASN A 146 -26.41 24.75 40.16
C ASN A 146 -26.22 25.97 41.07
N SER A 147 -27.36 26.46 41.55
CA SER A 147 -27.55 27.28 42.75
C SER A 147 -28.93 26.84 43.25
N TYR A 148 -29.06 26.13 44.36
CA TYR A 148 -28.98 26.61 45.74
C TYR A 148 -28.68 25.40 46.67
N ARG A 149 -27.66 25.49 47.54
CA ARG A 149 -27.73 25.90 48.98
C ARG A 149 -28.35 24.79 49.86
N ASN A 150 -27.70 24.34 50.93
CA ASN A 150 -27.57 25.13 52.16
C ASN A 150 -26.59 24.54 53.18
N THR A 151 -26.07 25.49 53.98
CA THR A 151 -25.58 25.42 55.37
C THR A 151 -24.35 24.57 55.67
#